data_AF-A0A9E3J009-F1
#
_entry.id   AF-A0A9E3J009-F1
#
_cell.length_a   1.000
_cell.length_b   1.000
_cell.length_c   1.000
_cell.angle_alpha   90.00
_cell.angle_beta   90.00
_cell.angle_gamma   90.00
#
_symmetry.space_group_name_H-M   'P 1'
#
loop_
_entity.id
_entity.type
_entity.pdbx_description
1 polymer ?
#
loop_
_entity_poly.entity_id
_entity_poly.type
_entity_poly.pdbx_seq_one_letter_code
_entity_poly.pdbx_strand_id
1 'polypeptide(L)'
;MTKMVTRATLAVAEPLVRFIEAQALPGIGIEPAAFWFGLAAIYAELEPENAALLWRRDRLQAAMDAWHQVRAGQPIEQPAYQAFLTEIGYLVPEPAPFQVAPAGVDDEVARLAGPQLVVPVLNARFVLNAANARWGSLYDALYGADAISGQAAGPGYDPARGAQVIAWAKAFLDEAVPFAEGKWADFKGGEPPLKHPAQLVGRRGETLLFRHNGLHIEVVVDRAHPIGRDDPAGIADVVLEAALTTIVDLEDSIAAVDAEDKVEAYCNWLGLMRGDLEAAFEKGGRTLIRALEPDRVYIGADGRELTLPGRSLLFVRNVGHLMTTPAVRLPDGREAPEGILDAVVTSLIGLHDLKGAGRFRNSREGSIYIVKPKMHGPEEAAFANRLF
;
A
#
# COMPACT_ATOMS: atom_id res chain seq x y z
N MET A 1 -2.62 22.61 -24.78
CA MET A 1 -4.09 22.53 -24.61
C MET A 1 -4.49 21.10 -24.88
N THR A 2 -4.99 20.39 -23.87
CA THR A 2 -5.44 19.00 -24.01
C THR A 2 -6.76 18.94 -24.77
N LYS A 3 -6.86 18.05 -25.76
CA LYS A 3 -8.09 17.86 -26.54
C LYS A 3 -9.17 17.23 -25.66
N MET A 4 -10.37 17.82 -25.65
CA MET A 4 -11.52 17.29 -24.92
C MET A 4 -12.46 16.53 -25.87
N VAL A 5 -13.04 15.45 -25.37
CA VAL A 5 -13.97 14.57 -26.09
C VAL A 5 -15.23 14.40 -25.26
N THR A 6 -16.39 14.51 -25.89
CA THR A 6 -17.67 14.31 -25.21
C THR A 6 -17.89 12.82 -24.90
N ARG A 7 -18.23 12.53 -23.65
CA ARG A 7 -18.67 11.22 -23.15
C ARG A 7 -19.85 11.41 -22.23
N ALA A 8 -21.00 10.84 -22.60
CA ALA A 8 -22.30 11.17 -21.99
C ALA A 8 -22.50 12.70 -21.97
N THR A 9 -22.68 13.30 -20.80
CA THR A 9 -22.81 14.75 -20.60
C THR A 9 -21.49 15.45 -20.23
N LEU A 10 -20.39 14.70 -20.11
CA LEU A 10 -19.08 15.20 -19.69
C LEU A 10 -18.22 15.54 -20.89
N ALA A 11 -17.35 16.55 -20.74
CA ALA A 11 -16.21 16.75 -21.63
C ALA A 11 -14.96 16.19 -20.94
N VAL A 12 -14.34 15.17 -21.53
CA VAL A 12 -13.25 14.41 -20.92
C VAL A 12 -11.98 14.55 -21.74
N ALA A 13 -10.83 14.71 -21.10
CA ALA A 13 -9.55 14.77 -21.78
C ALA A 13 -9.29 13.49 -22.60
N GLU A 14 -8.87 13.64 -23.85
CA GLU A 14 -8.64 12.53 -24.79
C GLU A 14 -7.65 11.47 -24.26
N PRO A 15 -6.54 11.81 -23.55
CA PRO A 15 -5.69 10.82 -22.91
C PRO A 15 -6.45 9.91 -21.93
N LEU A 16 -7.31 10.48 -21.09
CA LEU A 16 -8.10 9.73 -20.12
C LEU A 16 -9.14 8.84 -20.82
N VAL A 17 -9.82 9.34 -21.85
CA VAL A 17 -10.75 8.53 -22.66
C VAL A 17 -10.04 7.34 -23.26
N ARG A 18 -8.88 7.55 -23.90
CA ARG A 18 -8.09 6.48 -24.51
C ARG A 18 -7.63 5.45 -23.48
N PHE A 19 -7.15 5.89 -22.31
CA PHE A 19 -6.76 4.99 -21.23
C PHE A 19 -7.93 4.12 -20.77
N ILE A 20 -9.07 4.72 -20.45
CA ILE A 20 -10.24 3.99 -19.95
C ILE A 20 -10.73 2.97 -20.99
N GLU A 21 -10.92 3.39 -22.24
CA GLU A 21 -11.53 2.55 -23.27
C GLU A 21 -10.58 1.48 -23.81
N ALA A 22 -9.30 1.81 -24.00
CA ALA A 22 -8.34 0.88 -24.61
C ALA A 22 -7.56 0.03 -23.60
N GLN A 23 -7.51 0.41 -22.32
CA GLN A 23 -6.66 -0.26 -21.33
C GLN A 23 -7.42 -0.71 -20.08
N ALA A 24 -8.24 0.14 -19.47
CA ALA A 24 -8.86 -0.16 -18.19
C ALA A 24 -10.13 -1.03 -18.31
N LEU A 25 -11.01 -0.77 -19.28
CA LEU A 25 -12.26 -1.52 -19.48
C LEU A 25 -12.11 -2.93 -20.09
N PRO A 26 -11.16 -3.19 -21.02
CA PRO A 26 -11.01 -4.52 -21.59
C PRO A 26 -10.75 -5.60 -20.54
N GLY A 27 -11.44 -6.74 -20.67
CA GLY A 27 -11.25 -7.91 -19.79
C GLY A 27 -12.08 -7.92 -18.51
N ILE A 28 -12.73 -6.79 -18.14
CA ILE A 28 -13.54 -6.70 -16.91
C ILE A 28 -15.05 -6.58 -17.17
N GLY A 29 -15.51 -6.73 -18.41
CA GLY A 29 -16.94 -6.88 -18.73
C GLY A 29 -17.83 -5.68 -18.40
N ILE A 30 -17.30 -4.46 -18.52
CA ILE A 30 -18.06 -3.21 -18.44
C ILE A 30 -18.01 -2.54 -19.81
N GLU A 31 -19.18 -2.26 -20.37
CA GLU A 31 -19.29 -1.55 -21.66
C GLU A 31 -18.88 -0.08 -21.51
N PRO A 32 -18.12 0.50 -22.44
CA PRO A 32 -17.69 1.90 -22.37
C PRO A 32 -18.84 2.89 -22.17
N ALA A 33 -19.96 2.71 -22.86
CA ALA A 33 -21.12 3.57 -22.70
C ALA A 33 -21.68 3.51 -21.27
N ALA A 34 -21.79 2.32 -20.69
CA ALA A 34 -22.29 2.13 -19.33
C ALA A 34 -21.36 2.80 -18.30
N PHE A 35 -20.04 2.66 -18.46
CA PHE A 35 -19.07 3.33 -17.61
C PHE A 35 -19.25 4.87 -17.64
N TRP A 36 -19.26 5.47 -18.83
CA TRP A 36 -19.34 6.93 -18.95
C TRP A 36 -20.70 7.48 -18.49
N PHE A 37 -21.81 6.78 -18.73
CA PHE A 37 -23.11 7.16 -18.17
C PHE A 37 -23.12 7.08 -16.65
N GLY A 38 -22.54 6.02 -16.07
CA GLY A 38 -22.39 5.87 -14.62
C GLY A 38 -21.57 7.01 -14.00
N LEU A 39 -20.39 7.32 -14.57
CA LEU A 39 -19.55 8.41 -14.09
C LEU A 39 -20.27 9.77 -14.15
N ALA A 40 -20.99 10.04 -15.25
CA ALA A 40 -21.77 11.27 -15.39
C ALA A 40 -22.90 11.36 -14.35
N ALA A 41 -23.59 10.26 -14.07
CA ALA A 41 -24.64 10.20 -13.06
C ALA A 41 -24.09 10.43 -11.64
N ILE A 42 -22.95 9.80 -11.30
CA ILE A 42 -22.26 10.00 -10.01
C ILE A 42 -21.91 11.48 -9.82
N TYR A 43 -21.34 12.15 -10.82
CA TYR A 43 -21.05 13.58 -10.72
C TYR A 43 -22.31 14.43 -10.56
N ALA A 44 -23.36 14.15 -11.34
CA ALA A 44 -24.61 14.90 -11.25
C ALA A 44 -25.25 14.81 -9.87
N GLU A 45 -25.10 13.66 -9.20
CA GLU A 45 -25.64 13.43 -7.86
C GLU A 45 -24.74 14.00 -6.75
N LEU A 46 -23.43 13.74 -6.81
CA LEU A 46 -22.52 13.93 -5.68
C LEU A 46 -21.70 15.23 -5.73
N GLU A 47 -21.54 15.87 -6.89
CA GLU A 47 -20.78 17.13 -6.96
C GLU A 47 -21.43 18.26 -6.13
N PRO A 48 -22.75 18.49 -6.15
CA PRO A 48 -23.37 19.53 -5.33
C PRO A 48 -23.15 19.31 -3.83
N GLU A 49 -23.17 18.05 -3.38
CA GLU A 49 -22.90 17.68 -1.98
C GLU A 49 -21.43 17.89 -1.62
N ASN A 50 -20.50 17.50 -2.49
CA ASN A 50 -19.07 17.78 -2.30
C ASN A 50 -18.81 19.28 -2.15
N ALA A 51 -19.39 20.10 -3.04
CA ALA A 51 -19.26 21.56 -2.97
C ALA A 51 -19.86 22.15 -1.67
N ALA A 52 -20.99 21.62 -1.20
CA ALA A 52 -21.60 22.03 0.06
C ALA A 52 -20.72 21.71 1.28
N LEU A 53 -20.06 20.54 1.28
CA LEU A 53 -19.11 20.16 2.32
C LEU A 53 -17.89 21.08 2.35
N LEU A 54 -17.33 21.44 1.19
CA LEU A 54 -16.22 22.40 1.12
C LEU A 54 -16.65 23.79 1.61
N TRP A 55 -17.83 24.27 1.22
CA TRP A 55 -18.39 25.52 1.75
C TRP A 55 -18.57 25.47 3.27
N ARG A 56 -18.98 24.31 3.81
CA ARG A 56 -19.11 24.10 5.25
C ARG A 56 -17.75 24.24 5.95
N ARG A 57 -16.65 23.74 5.37
CA ARG A 57 -15.29 23.96 5.89
C ARG A 57 -14.97 25.45 5.98
N ASP A 58 -15.17 26.20 4.90
CA ASP A 58 -14.89 27.64 4.85
C ASP A 58 -15.71 28.41 5.89
N ARG A 59 -17.00 28.08 6.02
CA ARG A 59 -17.90 28.69 7.01
C ARG A 59 -17.41 28.45 8.44
N LEU A 60 -16.98 27.22 8.75
CA LEU A 60 -16.46 26.87 10.07
C LEU A 60 -15.14 27.58 10.36
N GLN A 61 -14.22 27.61 9.38
CA GLN A 61 -12.95 28.31 9.51
C GLN A 61 -13.16 29.81 9.74
N ALA A 62 -13.99 30.47 8.94
CA ALA A 62 -14.29 31.89 9.09
C ALA A 62 -14.91 32.23 10.46
N ALA A 63 -15.76 31.35 10.99
CA ALA A 63 -16.32 31.52 12.33
C ALA A 63 -15.23 31.43 13.41
N MET A 64 -14.31 30.45 13.31
CA MET A 64 -13.18 30.32 14.24
C MET A 64 -12.23 31.52 14.15
N ASP A 65 -11.91 31.97 12.94
CA ASP A 65 -11.06 33.15 12.73
C ASP A 65 -11.68 34.39 13.38
N ALA A 66 -12.97 34.63 13.16
CA ALA A 66 -13.69 35.75 13.78
C ALA A 66 -13.73 35.65 15.31
N TRP A 67 -13.90 34.44 15.86
CA TRP A 67 -13.93 34.22 17.31
C TRP A 67 -12.61 34.65 17.97
N HIS A 68 -11.48 34.29 17.36
CA HIS A 68 -10.14 34.65 17.84
C HIS A 68 -9.81 36.12 17.61
N GLN A 69 -10.19 36.70 16.46
CA GLN A 69 -9.93 38.12 16.16
C GLN A 69 -10.57 39.07 17.17
N VAL A 70 -11.84 38.84 17.55
CA VAL A 70 -12.55 39.69 18.54
C VAL A 70 -11.94 39.58 19.94
N ARG A 71 -11.19 38.49 20.21
CA ARG A 71 -10.55 38.20 21.50
C ARG A 71 -9.03 38.33 21.44
N ALA A 72 -8.49 39.04 20.44
CA ALA A 72 -7.05 39.21 20.27
C ALA A 72 -6.40 39.78 21.55
N GLY A 73 -5.33 39.13 22.02
CA GLY A 73 -4.60 39.52 23.23
C GLY A 73 -5.27 39.10 24.55
N GLN A 74 -6.45 38.49 24.52
CA GLN A 74 -7.09 37.91 25.70
C GLN A 74 -6.68 36.44 25.86
N PRO A 75 -6.59 35.92 27.10
CA PRO A 75 -6.42 34.48 27.32
C PRO A 75 -7.63 33.71 26.78
N ILE A 76 -7.39 32.49 26.29
CA ILE A 76 -8.46 31.62 25.79
C ILE A 76 -9.13 30.90 26.96
N GLU A 77 -10.37 31.28 27.26
CA GLU A 77 -11.24 30.56 28.19
C GLU A 77 -11.74 29.26 27.54
N GLN A 78 -11.08 28.15 27.86
CA GLN A 78 -11.33 26.85 27.21
C GLN A 78 -12.80 26.40 27.23
N PRO A 79 -13.56 26.51 28.34
CA PRO A 79 -14.98 26.15 28.34
C PRO A 79 -15.81 27.00 27.37
N ALA A 80 -15.49 28.29 27.24
CA ALA A 80 -16.18 29.18 26.31
C ALA A 80 -15.84 28.88 24.85
N TYR A 81 -14.58 28.51 24.57
CA TYR A 81 -14.17 28.10 23.22
C TYR A 81 -14.82 26.77 22.82
N GLN A 82 -14.86 25.78 23.71
CA GLN A 82 -15.53 24.50 23.46
C GLN A 82 -17.04 24.68 23.25
N ALA A 83 -17.70 25.52 24.05
CA ALA A 83 -19.12 25.86 23.87
C ALA A 83 -19.37 26.50 22.49
N PHE A 84 -18.51 27.44 22.08
CA PHE A 84 -18.56 28.04 20.75
C PHE A 84 -18.38 27.01 19.63
N LEU A 85 -17.38 26.12 19.71
CA LEU A 85 -17.18 25.08 18.70
C LEU A 85 -18.37 24.12 18.60
N THR A 86 -19.04 23.85 19.72
CA THR A 86 -20.29 23.06 19.74
C THR A 86 -21.44 23.84 19.09
N GLU A 87 -21.61 25.12 19.43
CA GLU A 87 -22.65 26.00 18.90
C GLU A 87 -22.59 26.13 17.37
N ILE A 88 -21.38 26.29 16.80
CA ILE A 88 -21.22 26.38 15.35
C ILE A 88 -21.34 25.01 14.65
N GLY A 89 -21.39 23.92 15.40
CA GLY A 89 -21.44 22.54 14.89
C GLY A 89 -20.09 22.06 14.33
N TYR A 90 -18.98 22.47 14.95
CA TYR A 90 -17.64 21.91 14.70
C TYR A 90 -17.42 20.68 15.58
N LEU A 91 -17.68 20.81 16.89
CA LEU A 91 -17.73 19.67 17.81
C LEU A 91 -19.15 19.11 17.81
N VAL A 92 -19.27 17.85 17.41
CA VAL A 92 -20.55 17.12 17.39
C VAL A 92 -20.63 16.17 18.60
N PRO A 93 -21.84 15.78 19.03
CA PRO A 93 -22.00 14.80 20.10
C PRO A 93 -21.28 13.49 19.78
N GLU A 94 -20.68 12.88 20.80
CA GLU A 94 -20.13 11.53 20.70
C GLU A 94 -21.27 10.54 20.39
N PRO A 95 -21.10 9.64 19.40
CA PRO A 95 -22.12 8.65 19.10
C PRO A 95 -22.25 7.62 20.22
N ALA A 96 -23.38 6.92 20.29
CA ALA A 96 -23.52 5.76 21.16
C ALA A 96 -22.47 4.69 20.82
N PRO A 97 -21.96 3.93 21.80
CA PRO A 97 -21.01 2.85 21.54
C PRO A 97 -21.52 1.87 20.47
N PHE A 98 -20.67 1.54 19.52
CA PHE A 98 -20.95 0.59 18.44
C PHE A 98 -19.72 -0.26 18.14
N GLN A 99 -19.89 -1.34 17.36
CA GLN A 99 -18.80 -2.18 16.87
C GLN A 99 -18.80 -2.15 15.34
N VAL A 100 -17.61 -2.05 14.74
CA VAL A 100 -17.44 -2.25 13.30
C VAL A 100 -17.31 -3.75 13.01
N ALA A 101 -17.90 -4.21 11.91
CA ALA A 101 -17.82 -5.60 11.48
C ALA A 101 -17.70 -5.72 9.94
N PRO A 102 -16.67 -5.11 9.32
CA PRO A 102 -16.43 -5.29 7.90
C PRO A 102 -16.16 -6.79 7.61
N ALA A 103 -16.82 -7.32 6.59
CA ALA A 103 -16.59 -8.68 6.10
C ALA A 103 -15.63 -8.66 4.89
N GLY A 104 -15.05 -9.81 4.55
CA GLY A 104 -14.16 -9.93 3.38
C GLY A 104 -12.85 -9.14 3.54
N VAL A 105 -12.28 -9.08 4.74
CA VAL A 105 -11.01 -8.39 5.00
C VAL A 105 -9.87 -9.39 5.07
N ASP A 106 -8.85 -9.18 4.24
CA ASP A 106 -7.65 -10.02 4.14
C ASP A 106 -6.87 -10.03 5.48
N ASP A 107 -6.18 -11.15 5.74
CA ASP A 107 -5.46 -11.40 7.00
C ASP A 107 -4.43 -10.32 7.35
N GLU A 108 -3.74 -9.77 6.35
CA GLU A 108 -2.75 -8.69 6.54
C GLU A 108 -3.33 -7.44 7.20
N VAL A 109 -4.65 -7.26 7.13
CA VAL A 109 -5.37 -6.13 7.72
C VAL A 109 -6.13 -6.56 8.97
N ALA A 110 -6.82 -7.71 8.91
CA ALA A 110 -7.75 -8.12 9.96
C ALA A 110 -7.08 -8.85 11.14
N ARG A 111 -5.97 -9.55 10.91
CA ARG A 111 -5.46 -10.57 11.84
C ARG A 111 -3.97 -10.46 12.15
N LEU A 112 -3.20 -9.76 11.30
CA LEU A 112 -1.75 -9.63 11.44
C LEU A 112 -1.33 -8.23 11.91
N ALA A 113 -0.19 -8.17 12.60
CA ALA A 113 0.47 -6.92 12.95
C ALA A 113 1.84 -6.88 12.28
N GLY A 114 2.09 -5.86 11.47
CA GLY A 114 3.35 -5.71 10.76
C GLY A 114 3.46 -4.36 10.04
N PRO A 115 4.63 -4.07 9.44
CA PRO A 115 4.87 -2.83 8.69
C PRO A 115 3.87 -2.59 7.55
N GLN A 116 3.53 -1.32 7.37
CA GLN A 116 2.81 -0.80 6.19
C GLN A 116 3.70 0.22 5.48
N LEU A 117 3.95 0.03 4.19
CA LEU A 117 4.69 1.00 3.36
C LEU A 117 3.75 2.02 2.71
N VAL A 118 4.30 3.16 2.31
CA VAL A 118 3.64 4.14 1.43
C VAL A 118 4.59 4.47 0.29
N VAL A 119 4.09 4.48 -0.95
CA VAL A 119 4.93 4.63 -2.15
C VAL A 119 4.26 5.52 -3.21
N PRO A 120 5.00 6.45 -3.85
CA PRO A 120 4.44 7.30 -4.89
C PRO A 120 4.12 6.51 -6.16
N VAL A 121 2.86 6.54 -6.61
CA VAL A 121 2.41 5.75 -7.75
C VAL A 121 3.10 6.13 -9.07
N LEU A 122 3.55 7.38 -9.23
CA LEU A 122 4.23 7.85 -10.44
C LEU A 122 5.65 7.29 -10.60
N ASN A 123 6.18 6.53 -9.63
CA ASN A 123 7.48 5.87 -9.77
C ASN A 123 7.33 4.35 -9.84
N ALA A 124 7.14 3.81 -11.04
CA ALA A 124 6.94 2.37 -11.26
C ALA A 124 8.02 1.49 -10.59
N ARG A 125 9.28 1.94 -10.56
CA ARG A 125 10.37 1.23 -9.89
C ARG A 125 10.17 1.15 -8.37
N PHE A 126 9.78 2.25 -7.74
CA PHE A 126 9.49 2.27 -6.30
C PHE A 126 8.24 1.47 -5.98
N VAL A 127 7.19 1.60 -6.79
CA VAL A 127 5.96 0.81 -6.68
C VAL A 127 6.25 -0.69 -6.72
N LEU A 128 7.04 -1.16 -7.69
CA LEU A 128 7.45 -2.57 -7.77
C LEU A 128 8.28 -3.01 -6.57
N ASN A 129 9.20 -2.18 -6.09
CA ASN A 129 9.95 -2.49 -4.87
C ASN A 129 9.03 -2.65 -3.67
N ALA A 130 8.07 -1.73 -3.49
CA ALA A 130 7.15 -1.74 -2.37
C ALA A 130 6.14 -2.90 -2.44
N ALA A 131 5.72 -3.31 -3.63
CA ALA A 131 4.90 -4.50 -3.83
C ALA A 131 5.69 -5.78 -3.49
N ASN A 132 6.96 -5.86 -3.86
CA ASN A 132 7.83 -7.01 -3.58
C ASN A 132 8.44 -6.98 -2.16
N ALA A 133 8.27 -5.89 -1.41
CA ALA A 133 8.86 -5.71 -0.07
C ALA A 133 8.20 -6.54 1.03
N ARG A 134 7.21 -7.40 0.69
CA ARG A 134 6.66 -8.35 1.66
C ARG A 134 7.73 -9.30 2.19
N TRP A 135 8.73 -9.64 1.39
CA TRP A 135 9.83 -10.50 1.80
C TRP A 135 11.15 -9.76 1.63
N GLY A 136 11.80 -9.43 2.75
CA GLY A 136 13.03 -8.64 2.77
C GLY A 136 14.21 -9.40 3.36
N SER A 137 15.38 -9.31 2.71
CA SER A 137 16.64 -9.82 3.26
C SER A 137 17.04 -9.02 4.50
N LEU A 138 17.14 -9.69 5.64
CA LEU A 138 17.65 -9.09 6.87
C LEU A 138 19.15 -8.82 6.74
N TYR A 139 19.90 -9.68 6.05
CA TYR A 139 21.34 -9.48 5.88
C TYR A 139 21.61 -8.21 5.08
N ASP A 140 20.93 -8.01 3.94
CA ASP A 140 21.09 -6.80 3.14
C ASP A 140 20.67 -5.54 3.91
N ALA A 141 19.56 -5.62 4.65
CA ALA A 141 19.08 -4.50 5.46
C ALA A 141 20.09 -4.08 6.54
N LEU A 142 20.67 -5.04 7.28
CA LEU A 142 21.67 -4.75 8.32
C LEU A 142 23.01 -4.33 7.73
N TYR A 143 23.42 -4.93 6.61
CA TYR A 143 24.70 -4.63 5.97
C TYR A 143 24.69 -3.21 5.38
N GLY A 144 23.60 -2.85 4.69
CA GLY A 144 23.47 -1.58 3.97
C GLY A 144 22.97 -0.39 4.80
N ALA A 145 22.49 -0.61 6.02
CA ALA A 145 22.01 0.43 6.92
C ALA A 145 22.95 0.67 8.12
N ASP A 146 22.66 1.71 8.88
CA ASP A 146 23.32 2.08 10.14
C ASP A 146 22.72 1.40 11.39
N ALA A 147 21.87 0.38 11.19
CA ALA A 147 21.21 -0.37 12.27
C ALA A 147 22.19 -1.13 13.19
N ILE A 148 23.40 -1.43 12.70
CA ILE A 148 24.51 -1.97 13.50
C ILE A 148 25.74 -1.09 13.32
N SER A 149 26.49 -0.88 14.41
CA SER A 149 27.60 0.08 14.47
C SER A 149 28.70 -0.18 13.44
N GLY A 150 29.28 0.90 12.90
CA GLY A 150 30.35 0.82 11.89
C GLY A 150 29.81 0.75 10.46
N GLN A 151 30.72 0.61 9.50
CA GLN A 151 30.43 0.55 8.06
C GLN A 151 31.43 -0.37 7.36
N ALA A 152 31.11 -0.84 6.16
CA ALA A 152 32.04 -1.62 5.35
C ALA A 152 33.32 -0.81 5.02
N ALA A 153 34.47 -1.47 5.02
CA ALA A 153 35.77 -0.84 4.80
C ALA A 153 35.99 -0.34 3.36
N GLY A 154 35.21 -0.83 2.38
CA GLY A 154 35.35 -0.49 0.97
C GLY A 154 34.20 -1.02 0.11
N PRO A 155 34.29 -0.86 -1.22
CA PRO A 155 33.28 -1.38 -2.13
C PRO A 155 33.26 -2.91 -2.13
N GLY A 156 32.06 -3.49 -2.23
CA GLY A 156 31.86 -4.94 -2.23
C GLY A 156 31.61 -5.53 -0.84
N TYR A 157 31.85 -6.84 -0.71
CA TYR A 157 31.64 -7.56 0.53
C TYR A 157 32.85 -7.45 1.45
N ASP A 158 32.61 -6.95 2.66
CA ASP A 158 33.55 -6.88 3.77
C ASP A 158 33.23 -8.02 4.76
N PRO A 159 34.10 -9.05 4.87
CA PRO A 159 33.87 -10.17 5.77
C PRO A 159 33.72 -9.79 7.24
N ALA A 160 34.39 -8.73 7.71
CA ALA A 160 34.29 -8.29 9.10
C ALA A 160 32.91 -7.67 9.38
N ARG A 161 32.37 -6.89 8.44
CA ARG A 161 31.00 -6.39 8.50
C ARG A 161 29.99 -7.53 8.38
N GLY A 162 30.20 -8.45 7.44
CA GLY A 162 29.35 -9.63 7.25
C GLY A 162 29.25 -10.50 8.51
N ALA A 163 30.36 -10.71 9.23
CA ALA A 163 30.35 -11.44 10.49
C ALA A 163 29.47 -10.76 11.57
N GLN A 164 29.47 -9.42 11.64
CA GLN A 164 28.59 -8.67 12.56
C GLN A 164 27.11 -8.85 12.20
N VAL A 165 26.79 -8.79 10.90
CA VAL A 165 25.44 -9.01 10.37
C VAL A 165 24.93 -10.41 10.73
N ILE A 166 25.74 -11.45 10.45
CA ILE A 166 25.41 -12.85 10.74
C ILE A 166 25.20 -13.05 12.25
N ALA A 167 26.10 -12.51 13.08
CA ALA A 167 25.99 -12.62 14.53
C ALA A 167 24.70 -11.97 15.05
N TRP A 168 24.35 -10.78 14.54
CA TRP A 168 23.11 -10.10 14.90
C TRP A 168 21.89 -10.93 14.49
N ALA A 169 21.85 -11.41 13.25
CA ALA A 169 20.71 -12.18 12.74
C ALA A 169 20.51 -13.50 13.51
N LYS A 170 21.60 -14.19 13.88
CA LYS A 170 21.51 -15.40 14.72
C LYS A 170 21.05 -15.09 16.14
N ALA A 171 21.45 -13.96 16.72
CA ALA A 171 20.93 -13.51 18.01
C ALA A 171 19.42 -13.20 17.93
N PHE A 172 18.96 -12.57 16.84
CA PHE A 172 17.53 -12.39 16.57
C PHE A 172 16.79 -13.73 16.48
N LEU A 173 17.36 -14.74 15.81
CA LEU A 173 16.76 -16.08 15.75
C LEU A 173 16.72 -16.76 17.14
N ASP A 174 17.71 -16.54 18.00
CA ASP A 174 17.70 -17.02 19.40
C ASP A 174 16.52 -16.42 20.20
N GLU A 175 16.06 -15.23 19.86
CA GLU A 175 14.90 -14.58 20.48
C GLU A 175 13.57 -15.05 19.86
N ALA A 176 13.49 -15.06 18.53
CA ALA A 176 12.24 -15.31 17.81
C ALA A 176 11.88 -16.80 17.68
N VAL A 177 12.89 -17.66 17.47
CA VAL A 177 12.74 -19.11 17.26
C VAL A 177 13.81 -19.87 18.06
N PRO A 178 13.78 -19.76 19.40
CA PRO A 178 14.83 -20.28 20.27
C PRO A 178 14.98 -21.80 20.16
N PHE A 179 16.20 -22.30 20.33
CA PHE A 179 16.44 -23.71 20.60
C PHE A 179 16.07 -24.07 22.05
N ALA A 180 15.76 -25.35 22.28
CA ALA A 180 15.54 -25.90 23.62
C ALA A 180 16.82 -25.79 24.46
N GLU A 181 17.96 -26.09 23.83
CA GLU A 181 19.31 -25.93 24.37
C GLU A 181 20.26 -25.44 23.26
N GLY A 182 21.25 -24.62 23.62
CA GLY A 182 22.22 -24.05 22.68
C GLY A 182 21.73 -22.76 21.99
N LYS A 183 22.45 -22.35 20.95
CA LYS A 183 22.21 -21.11 20.19
C LYS A 183 22.33 -21.33 18.69
N TRP A 184 21.67 -20.48 17.90
CA TRP A 184 21.80 -20.45 16.44
C TRP A 184 23.24 -20.23 15.97
N ALA A 185 24.06 -19.53 16.75
CA ALA A 185 25.50 -19.37 16.51
C ALA A 185 26.24 -20.70 16.33
N ASP A 186 25.83 -21.74 17.06
CA ASP A 186 26.47 -23.06 17.07
C ASP A 186 25.77 -24.08 16.17
N PHE A 187 24.70 -23.68 15.46
CA PHE A 187 23.95 -24.56 14.57
C PHE A 187 24.80 -25.01 13.38
N LYS A 188 24.77 -26.31 13.08
CA LYS A 188 25.56 -26.94 12.00
C LYS A 188 24.69 -27.53 10.88
N GLY A 189 23.41 -27.14 10.82
CA GLY A 189 22.45 -27.63 9.85
C GLY A 189 21.67 -28.87 10.31
N GLY A 190 20.74 -29.31 9.48
CA GLY A 190 19.80 -30.40 9.79
C GLY A 190 18.53 -29.90 10.47
N GLU A 191 17.97 -30.74 11.35
CA GLU A 191 16.76 -30.41 12.10
C GLU A 191 17.10 -29.47 13.28
N PRO A 192 16.56 -28.24 13.33
CA PRO A 192 16.82 -27.33 14.45
C PRO A 192 16.15 -27.84 15.74
N PRO A 193 16.86 -27.92 16.88
CA PRO A 193 16.29 -28.37 18.15
C PRO A 193 15.46 -27.27 18.83
N LEU A 194 14.37 -26.85 18.20
CA LEU A 194 13.53 -25.73 18.65
C LEU A 194 12.91 -25.98 20.04
N LYS A 195 12.87 -24.93 20.86
CA LYS A 195 12.12 -24.90 22.12
C LYS A 195 10.62 -25.09 21.89
N HIS A 196 10.13 -24.55 20.77
CA HIS A 196 8.73 -24.66 20.35
C HIS A 196 8.67 -25.24 18.93
N PRO A 197 8.61 -26.58 18.78
CA PRO A 197 8.67 -27.24 17.46
C PRO A 197 7.62 -26.77 16.45
N ALA A 198 6.43 -26.35 16.92
CA ALA A 198 5.36 -25.84 16.08
C ALA A 198 5.69 -24.51 15.37
N GLN A 199 6.79 -23.85 15.72
CA GLN A 199 7.25 -22.65 15.01
C GLN A 199 7.80 -22.97 13.63
N LEU A 200 8.30 -24.19 13.38
CA LEU A 200 8.71 -24.62 12.05
C LEU A 200 7.47 -25.05 11.26
N VAL A 201 7.07 -24.23 10.29
CA VAL A 201 5.81 -24.40 9.55
C VAL A 201 6.00 -24.97 8.15
N GLY A 202 7.20 -24.90 7.59
CA GLY A 202 7.49 -25.49 6.29
C GLY A 202 8.96 -25.46 5.86
N ARG A 203 9.24 -25.98 4.67
CA ARG A 203 10.58 -26.11 4.08
C ARG A 203 10.58 -25.91 2.57
N ARG A 204 11.70 -25.46 2.03
CA ARG A 204 12.00 -25.52 0.59
C ARG A 204 13.42 -26.07 0.40
N GLY A 205 13.54 -27.35 0.11
CA GLY A 205 14.83 -28.05 0.23
C GLY A 205 15.34 -27.98 1.67
N GLU A 206 16.55 -27.47 1.87
CA GLU A 206 17.12 -27.25 3.21
C GLU A 206 16.71 -25.92 3.85
N THR A 207 16.13 -25.00 3.08
CA THR A 207 15.64 -23.72 3.62
C THR A 207 14.46 -23.96 4.55
N LEU A 208 14.49 -23.32 5.72
CA LEU A 208 13.54 -23.50 6.80
C LEU A 208 12.60 -22.30 6.88
N LEU A 209 11.29 -22.55 6.97
CA LEU A 209 10.26 -21.53 7.14
C LEU A 209 9.67 -21.63 8.55
N PHE A 210 9.81 -20.56 9.31
CA PHE A 210 9.27 -20.42 10.65
C PHE A 210 8.11 -19.43 10.70
N ARG A 211 7.32 -19.50 11.78
CA ARG A 211 6.31 -18.50 12.13
C ARG A 211 6.41 -18.10 13.60
N HIS A 212 6.46 -16.81 13.87
CA HIS A 212 6.49 -16.22 15.20
C HIS A 212 5.61 -14.97 15.23
N ASN A 213 4.72 -14.85 16.22
CA ASN A 213 3.73 -13.76 16.33
C ASN A 213 2.90 -13.51 15.04
N GLY A 214 2.62 -14.58 14.29
CA GLY A 214 1.86 -14.50 13.04
C GLY A 214 2.69 -14.18 11.79
N LEU A 215 3.92 -13.70 11.94
CA LEU A 215 4.82 -13.36 10.83
C LEU A 215 5.78 -14.51 10.52
N HIS A 216 6.17 -14.62 9.25
CA HIS A 216 7.09 -15.64 8.80
C HIS A 216 8.57 -15.19 8.82
N ILE A 217 9.46 -16.14 9.08
CA ILE A 217 10.91 -15.99 9.04
C ILE A 217 11.48 -17.14 8.22
N GLU A 218 12.22 -16.84 7.16
CA GLU A 218 12.86 -17.83 6.31
C GLU A 218 14.36 -17.83 6.55
N VAL A 219 14.91 -18.97 6.98
CA VAL A 219 16.36 -19.18 7.09
C VAL A 219 16.81 -19.85 5.81
N VAL A 220 17.40 -19.06 4.91
CA VAL A 220 17.81 -19.49 3.58
C VAL A 220 19.10 -20.27 3.68
N VAL A 221 19.08 -21.53 3.24
CA VAL A 221 20.26 -22.41 3.22
C VAL A 221 20.72 -22.61 1.79
N ASP A 222 21.91 -22.12 1.48
CA ASP A 222 22.59 -22.30 0.20
C ASP A 222 24.11 -22.36 0.41
N ARG A 223 24.66 -23.57 0.39
CA ARG A 223 26.09 -23.81 0.57
C ARG A 223 26.96 -23.38 -0.63
N ALA A 224 26.36 -23.06 -1.77
CA ALA A 224 27.09 -22.50 -2.91
C ALA A 224 27.15 -20.97 -2.85
N HIS A 225 26.26 -20.32 -2.09
CA HIS A 225 26.23 -18.87 -1.93
C HIS A 225 27.54 -18.37 -1.26
N PRO A 226 28.10 -17.21 -1.67
CA PRO A 226 29.35 -16.69 -1.11
C PRO A 226 29.34 -16.52 0.41
N ILE A 227 28.18 -16.22 1.01
CA ILE A 227 28.01 -16.15 2.47
C ILE A 227 27.75 -17.54 3.06
N GLY A 228 26.84 -18.31 2.45
CA GLY A 228 26.40 -19.59 2.99
C GLY A 228 27.50 -20.67 2.97
N ARG A 229 28.44 -20.63 2.03
CA ARG A 229 29.58 -21.56 1.99
C ARG A 229 30.50 -21.46 3.21
N ASP A 230 30.55 -20.28 3.84
CA ASP A 230 31.41 -19.99 4.98
C ASP A 230 30.64 -20.11 6.33
N ASP A 231 29.31 -20.31 6.28
CA ASP A 231 28.47 -20.58 7.45
C ASP A 231 28.41 -22.09 7.74
N PRO A 232 28.63 -22.55 8.99
CA PRO A 232 28.63 -23.98 9.33
C PRO A 232 27.33 -24.74 9.01
N ALA A 233 26.19 -24.05 9.00
CA ALA A 233 24.89 -24.62 8.65
C ALA A 233 24.52 -24.41 7.17
N GLY A 234 25.32 -23.64 6.42
CA GLY A 234 25.00 -23.26 5.05
C GLY A 234 24.08 -22.03 4.96
N ILE A 235 23.87 -21.28 6.04
CA ILE A 235 22.92 -20.16 6.07
C ILE A 235 23.45 -19.02 5.21
N ALA A 236 22.73 -18.73 4.12
CA ALA A 236 23.07 -17.67 3.18
C ALA A 236 22.41 -16.34 3.54
N ASP A 237 21.22 -16.38 4.15
CA ASP A 237 20.42 -15.20 4.54
C ASP A 237 19.33 -15.57 5.56
N VAL A 238 18.77 -14.55 6.21
CA VAL A 238 17.49 -14.61 6.93
C VAL A 238 16.53 -13.64 6.24
N VAL A 239 15.46 -14.17 5.64
CA VAL A 239 14.43 -13.36 4.95
C VAL A 239 13.22 -13.21 5.87
N LEU A 240 12.80 -11.97 6.11
CA LEU A 240 11.66 -11.66 6.97
C LEU A 240 10.42 -11.37 6.12
N GLU A 241 9.28 -11.86 6.56
CA GLU A 241 8.00 -11.29 6.15
C GLU A 241 7.88 -9.89 6.81
N ALA A 242 7.83 -8.86 5.98
CA ALA A 242 8.05 -7.46 6.36
C ALA A 242 6.84 -6.58 5.98
N ALA A 243 6.83 -5.97 4.80
CA ALA A 243 5.72 -5.10 4.38
C ALA A 243 4.47 -5.95 4.08
N LEU A 244 3.62 -6.14 5.10
CA LEU A 244 2.36 -6.88 4.94
C LEU A 244 1.41 -6.14 3.99
N THR A 245 1.39 -4.82 4.12
CA THR A 245 0.56 -3.95 3.30
C THR A 245 1.35 -2.76 2.75
N THR A 246 0.93 -2.25 1.60
CA THR A 246 1.54 -1.10 0.93
C THR A 246 0.46 -0.18 0.42
N ILE A 247 0.53 1.11 0.76
CA ILE A 247 -0.30 2.17 0.20
C ILE A 247 0.38 2.71 -1.06
N VAL A 248 -0.23 2.46 -2.21
CA VAL A 248 0.12 3.05 -3.50
C VAL A 248 -0.55 4.41 -3.60
N ASP A 249 0.25 5.46 -3.60
CA ASP A 249 -0.21 6.81 -3.28
C ASP A 249 -0.42 7.68 -4.52
N LEU A 250 -1.66 8.18 -4.68
CA LEU A 250 -2.06 9.17 -5.69
C LEU A 250 -2.20 10.59 -5.10
N GLU A 251 -1.84 10.78 -3.83
CA GLU A 251 -2.02 12.03 -3.11
C GLU A 251 -0.66 12.69 -2.78
N ASP A 252 -0.28 12.77 -1.50
CA ASP A 252 0.74 13.72 -1.03
C ASP A 252 2.18 13.43 -1.50
N SER A 253 2.48 12.21 -1.95
CA SER A 253 3.84 11.86 -2.42
C SER A 253 4.05 12.04 -3.92
N ILE A 254 3.03 12.50 -4.66
CA ILE A 254 3.12 12.75 -6.10
C ILE A 254 2.72 14.18 -6.45
N ALA A 255 3.08 14.61 -7.66
CA ALA A 255 2.54 15.81 -8.28
C ALA A 255 1.84 15.38 -9.57
N ALA A 256 0.50 15.36 -9.55
CA ALA A 256 -0.33 15.08 -10.72
C ALA A 256 -1.35 16.19 -10.88
N VAL A 257 -1.16 17.05 -11.89
CA VAL A 257 -1.91 18.31 -12.02
C VAL A 257 -2.77 18.38 -13.27
N ASP A 258 -2.62 17.43 -14.20
CA ASP A 258 -3.38 17.35 -15.43
C ASP A 258 -3.81 15.92 -15.79
N ALA A 259 -4.42 15.76 -16.97
CA ALA A 259 -4.95 14.46 -17.40
C ALA A 259 -3.84 13.45 -17.70
N GLU A 260 -2.70 13.92 -18.22
CA GLU A 260 -1.56 13.11 -18.56
C GLU A 260 -0.93 12.51 -17.30
N ASP A 261 -0.70 13.31 -16.26
CA ASP A 261 -0.16 12.83 -14.98
C ASP A 261 -1.11 11.82 -14.31
N LYS A 262 -2.42 12.11 -14.30
CA LYS A 262 -3.43 11.19 -13.73
C LYS A 262 -3.48 9.87 -14.48
N VAL A 263 -3.38 9.90 -15.81
CA VAL A 263 -3.32 8.68 -16.63
C VAL A 263 -2.06 7.89 -16.32
N GLU A 264 -0.90 8.52 -16.13
CA GLU A 264 0.33 7.81 -15.72
C GLU A 264 0.15 7.10 -14.36
N ALA A 265 -0.43 7.79 -13.38
CA ALA A 265 -0.75 7.21 -12.08
C ALA A 265 -1.69 6.00 -12.22
N TYR A 266 -2.77 6.13 -12.99
CA TYR A 266 -3.72 5.05 -13.24
C TYR A 266 -3.11 3.88 -14.03
N CYS A 267 -2.20 4.13 -14.96
CA CYS A 267 -1.48 3.08 -15.69
C CYS A 267 -0.64 2.22 -14.75
N ASN A 268 0.09 2.82 -13.81
CA ASN A 268 0.87 2.08 -12.83
C ASN A 268 -0.02 1.27 -11.88
N TRP A 269 -1.15 1.84 -11.43
CA TRP A 269 -2.15 1.11 -10.64
C TRP A 269 -2.76 -0.07 -11.42
N LEU A 270 -3.06 0.12 -12.71
CA LEU A 270 -3.58 -0.93 -13.59
C LEU A 270 -2.57 -2.07 -13.78
N GLY A 271 -1.30 -1.74 -14.01
CA GLY A 271 -0.25 -2.75 -14.13
C GLY A 271 -0.08 -3.59 -12.86
N LEU A 272 -0.30 -2.99 -11.67
CA LEU A 272 -0.31 -3.74 -10.41
C LEU A 272 -1.50 -4.70 -10.32
N MET A 273 -2.71 -4.24 -10.62
CA MET A 273 -3.93 -5.07 -10.55
C MET A 273 -3.98 -6.15 -11.62
N ARG A 274 -3.31 -5.95 -12.76
CA ARG A 274 -3.11 -7.00 -13.77
C ARG A 274 -1.91 -7.90 -13.50
N GLY A 275 -0.98 -7.47 -12.64
CA GLY A 275 0.22 -8.24 -12.31
C GLY A 275 1.32 -8.20 -13.38
N ASP A 276 1.32 -7.18 -14.25
CA ASP A 276 2.22 -7.04 -15.39
C ASP A 276 2.96 -5.69 -15.46
N LEU A 277 2.93 -4.94 -14.36
CA LEU A 277 3.81 -3.77 -14.20
C LEU A 277 5.28 -4.20 -14.31
N GLU A 278 6.03 -3.52 -15.16
CA GLU A 278 7.47 -3.69 -15.31
C GLU A 278 8.18 -2.33 -15.29
N ALA A 279 9.40 -2.31 -14.78
CA ALA A 279 10.27 -1.14 -14.84
C ALA A 279 11.69 -1.53 -15.26
N ALA A 280 12.19 -0.91 -16.32
CA ALA A 280 13.56 -1.05 -16.78
C ALA A 280 14.47 0.00 -16.12
N PHE A 281 15.67 -0.40 -15.69
CA PHE A 281 16.68 0.51 -15.16
C PHE A 281 18.10 0.01 -15.40
N GLU A 282 19.06 0.94 -15.50
CA GLU A 282 20.47 0.63 -15.68
C GLU A 282 21.17 0.35 -14.34
N LYS A 283 21.91 -0.75 -14.26
CA LYS A 283 22.80 -1.06 -13.13
C LYS A 283 24.08 -1.72 -13.65
N GLY A 284 25.23 -1.05 -13.47
CA GLY A 284 26.52 -1.58 -13.90
C GLY A 284 26.65 -1.74 -15.42
N GLY A 285 26.03 -0.84 -16.20
CA GLY A 285 26.05 -0.87 -17.66
C GLY A 285 25.18 -1.97 -18.30
N ARG A 286 24.23 -2.52 -17.54
CA ARG A 286 23.22 -3.48 -18.02
C ARG A 286 21.83 -2.98 -17.66
N THR A 287 20.92 -3.08 -18.63
CA THR A 287 19.49 -2.90 -18.40
C THR A 287 18.94 -4.10 -17.62
N LEU A 288 18.35 -3.84 -16.46
CA LEU A 288 17.61 -4.81 -15.67
C LEU A 288 16.11 -4.48 -15.75
N ILE A 289 15.29 -5.52 -15.87
CA ILE A 289 13.83 -5.41 -15.82
C ILE A 289 13.37 -5.93 -14.46
N ARG A 290 12.62 -5.11 -13.73
CA ARG A 290 11.94 -5.50 -12.49
C ARG A 290 10.46 -5.74 -12.77
N ALA A 291 9.92 -6.80 -12.18
CA ALA A 291 8.51 -7.18 -12.24
C ALA A 291 8.03 -7.63 -10.86
N LEU A 292 6.74 -7.91 -10.73
CA LEU A 292 6.14 -8.45 -9.51
C LEU A 292 6.62 -9.89 -9.25
N GLU A 293 7.01 -10.17 -8.01
CA GLU A 293 7.44 -11.50 -7.58
C GLU A 293 6.25 -12.47 -7.48
N PRO A 294 6.41 -13.77 -7.82
CA PRO A 294 5.36 -14.76 -7.65
C PRO A 294 5.15 -15.11 -6.18
N ASP A 295 4.09 -15.89 -5.89
CA ASP A 295 3.90 -16.48 -4.57
C ASP A 295 5.00 -17.46 -4.20
N ARG A 296 5.25 -17.61 -2.90
CA ARG A 296 6.32 -18.46 -2.37
C ARG A 296 5.74 -19.80 -1.99
N VAL A 297 6.32 -20.88 -2.53
CA VAL A 297 5.87 -22.25 -2.33
C VAL A 297 6.84 -23.01 -1.43
N TYR A 298 6.29 -23.75 -0.47
CA TYR A 298 7.00 -24.57 0.50
C TYR A 298 6.30 -25.92 0.65
N ILE A 299 6.98 -26.89 1.26
CA ILE A 299 6.37 -28.09 1.83
C ILE A 299 6.10 -27.80 3.30
N GLY A 300 4.83 -27.80 3.70
CA GLY A 300 4.39 -27.60 5.08
C GLY A 300 4.82 -28.72 6.02
N ALA A 301 4.72 -28.47 7.32
CA ALA A 301 5.05 -29.45 8.35
C ALA A 301 4.22 -30.75 8.28
N ASP A 302 3.06 -30.72 7.62
CA ASP A 302 2.20 -31.88 7.35
C ASP A 302 2.57 -32.63 6.05
N GLY A 303 3.61 -32.17 5.34
CA GLY A 303 4.07 -32.73 4.07
C GLY A 303 3.29 -32.24 2.84
N ARG A 304 2.31 -31.34 2.99
CA ARG A 304 1.53 -30.78 1.86
C ARG A 304 2.14 -29.49 1.35
N GLU A 305 1.70 -29.03 0.19
CA GLU A 305 2.10 -27.73 -0.33
C GLU A 305 1.56 -26.60 0.55
N LEU A 306 2.43 -25.65 0.90
CA LEU A 306 2.12 -24.41 1.61
C LEU A 306 2.51 -23.24 0.70
N THR A 307 1.53 -22.42 0.31
CA THR A 307 1.73 -21.24 -0.53
C THR A 307 1.48 -19.98 0.28
N LEU A 308 2.46 -19.08 0.29
CA LEU A 308 2.38 -17.78 0.93
C LEU A 308 2.41 -16.67 -0.13
N PRO A 309 1.65 -15.57 0.03
CA PRO A 309 1.69 -14.52 -0.96
C PRO A 309 3.09 -13.89 -1.00
N GLY A 310 3.61 -13.72 -2.22
CA GLY A 310 4.95 -13.18 -2.44
C GLY A 310 5.03 -11.66 -2.37
N ARG A 311 3.87 -10.99 -2.32
CA ARG A 311 3.72 -9.55 -2.49
C ARG A 311 2.91 -8.96 -1.34
N SER A 312 3.17 -7.68 -1.07
CA SER A 312 2.44 -6.87 -0.11
C SER A 312 1.00 -6.68 -0.57
N LEU A 313 0.04 -6.71 0.35
CA LEU A 313 -1.35 -6.39 0.05
C LEU A 313 -1.46 -4.89 -0.25
N LEU A 314 -1.97 -4.57 -1.43
CA LEU A 314 -1.99 -3.20 -1.94
C LEU A 314 -3.28 -2.47 -1.57
N PHE A 315 -3.09 -1.30 -0.98
CA PHE A 315 -4.07 -0.24 -0.85
C PHE A 315 -3.78 0.82 -1.91
N VAL A 316 -4.81 1.54 -2.36
CA VAL A 316 -4.65 2.75 -3.15
C VAL A 316 -5.08 3.96 -2.32
N ARG A 317 -4.24 5.00 -2.21
CA ARG A 317 -4.64 6.27 -1.58
C ARG A 317 -5.10 7.22 -2.65
N ASN A 318 -6.42 7.39 -2.73
CA ASN A 318 -7.05 8.39 -3.59
C ASN A 318 -6.84 9.79 -2.98
N VAL A 319 -7.05 10.85 -3.76
CA VAL A 319 -7.10 12.19 -3.20
C VAL A 319 -8.36 12.43 -2.35
N GLY A 320 -8.31 13.43 -1.48
CA GLY A 320 -9.43 13.88 -0.65
C GLY A 320 -10.55 14.59 -1.44
N HIS A 321 -11.39 15.33 -0.74
CA HIS A 321 -12.58 15.97 -1.32
C HIS A 321 -12.35 17.34 -1.97
N LEU A 322 -11.15 17.92 -1.79
CA LEU A 322 -10.86 19.33 -2.05
C LEU A 322 -10.65 19.66 -3.54
N MET A 323 -9.72 18.97 -4.19
CA MET A 323 -9.23 19.39 -5.50
C MET A 323 -10.20 19.00 -6.62
N THR A 324 -10.27 19.84 -7.65
CA THR A 324 -10.83 19.51 -8.95
C THR A 324 -9.72 19.14 -9.93
N THR A 325 -10.08 18.52 -11.06
CA THR A 325 -9.12 18.18 -12.11
C THR A 325 -9.56 18.66 -13.48
N PRO A 326 -8.65 19.20 -14.32
CA PRO A 326 -8.97 19.58 -15.69
C PRO A 326 -9.23 18.36 -16.60
N ALA A 327 -8.97 17.13 -16.13
CA ALA A 327 -9.18 15.91 -16.91
C ALA A 327 -10.65 15.65 -17.26
N VAL A 328 -11.58 16.18 -16.47
CA VAL A 328 -13.02 16.07 -16.70
C VAL A 328 -13.68 17.42 -16.43
N ARG A 329 -14.52 17.85 -17.38
CA ARG A 329 -15.41 19.00 -17.22
C ARG A 329 -16.86 18.56 -17.15
N LEU A 330 -17.56 19.13 -16.17
CA LEU A 330 -18.99 18.97 -15.94
C LEU A 330 -19.79 19.67 -17.05
N PRO A 331 -21.12 19.43 -17.16
CA PRO A 331 -21.95 20.03 -18.20
C PRO A 331 -21.96 21.57 -18.20
N ASP A 332 -21.70 22.19 -17.04
CA ASP A 332 -21.59 23.65 -16.87
C ASP A 332 -20.18 24.20 -17.20
N GLY A 333 -19.24 23.34 -17.59
CA GLY A 333 -17.87 23.68 -17.97
C GLY A 333 -16.85 23.73 -16.83
N ARG A 334 -17.29 23.61 -15.56
CA ARG A 334 -16.40 23.53 -14.39
C ARG A 334 -15.61 22.23 -14.39
N GLU A 335 -14.45 22.26 -13.75
CA GLU A 335 -13.65 21.06 -13.49
C GLU A 335 -14.36 20.16 -12.48
N ALA A 336 -14.25 18.85 -12.68
CA ALA A 336 -14.91 17.89 -11.81
C ALA A 336 -14.07 17.59 -10.55
N PRO A 337 -14.68 17.26 -9.40
CA PRO A 337 -13.95 16.85 -8.20
C PRO A 337 -13.05 15.63 -8.45
N GLU A 338 -11.76 15.79 -8.20
CA GLU A 338 -10.75 14.76 -8.48
C GLU A 338 -10.94 13.52 -7.60
N GLY A 339 -11.32 13.71 -6.33
CA GLY A 339 -11.55 12.59 -5.40
C GLY A 339 -12.70 11.66 -5.80
N ILE A 340 -13.67 12.14 -6.59
CA ILE A 340 -14.73 11.32 -7.20
C ILE A 340 -14.17 10.57 -8.41
N LEU A 341 -13.38 11.24 -9.26
CA LEU A 341 -12.72 10.59 -10.39
C LEU A 341 -11.85 9.42 -9.92
N ASP A 342 -11.02 9.64 -8.91
CA ASP A 342 -10.16 8.63 -8.33
C ASP A 342 -10.97 7.45 -7.82
N ALA A 343 -12.04 7.69 -7.05
CA ALA A 343 -12.89 6.62 -6.51
C ALA A 343 -13.45 5.72 -7.61
N VAL A 344 -13.93 6.30 -8.70
CA VAL A 344 -14.48 5.52 -9.82
C VAL A 344 -13.37 4.80 -10.59
N VAL A 345 -12.27 5.47 -10.93
CA VAL A 345 -11.22 4.91 -11.80
C VAL A 345 -10.37 3.88 -11.05
N THR A 346 -9.97 4.12 -9.81
CA THR A 346 -9.16 3.16 -9.06
C THR A 346 -9.95 1.91 -8.67
N SER A 347 -11.26 2.05 -8.42
CA SER A 347 -12.18 0.91 -8.23
C SER A 347 -12.41 0.13 -9.52
N LEU A 348 -12.60 0.80 -10.66
CA LEU A 348 -12.67 0.16 -11.98
C LEU A 348 -11.44 -0.71 -12.22
N ILE A 349 -10.26 -0.17 -11.96
CA ILE A 349 -8.99 -0.88 -12.10
C ILE A 349 -8.89 -2.05 -11.11
N GLY A 350 -9.34 -1.88 -9.87
CA GLY A 350 -9.40 -2.95 -8.87
C GLY A 350 -10.25 -4.16 -9.29
N LEU A 351 -11.20 -4.00 -10.22
CA LEU A 351 -11.96 -5.13 -10.75
C LEU A 351 -11.10 -6.14 -11.52
N HIS A 352 -9.92 -5.76 -12.04
CA HIS A 352 -8.99 -6.70 -12.66
C HIS A 352 -8.49 -7.75 -11.65
N ASP A 353 -8.21 -7.32 -10.42
CA ASP A 353 -7.90 -8.22 -9.31
C ASP A 353 -9.13 -9.07 -8.98
N LEU A 354 -10.27 -8.44 -8.65
CA LEU A 354 -11.45 -9.17 -8.17
C LEU A 354 -11.95 -10.23 -9.16
N LYS A 355 -11.93 -9.92 -10.47
CA LYS A 355 -12.33 -10.85 -11.53
C LYS A 355 -11.24 -11.86 -11.92
N GLY A 356 -10.03 -11.74 -11.37
CA GLY A 356 -8.90 -12.60 -11.71
C GLY A 356 -8.50 -12.48 -13.18
N ALA A 357 -8.64 -11.28 -13.76
CA ALA A 357 -8.26 -11.01 -15.15
C ALA A 357 -6.75 -10.87 -15.33
N GLY A 358 -6.01 -10.64 -14.23
CA GLY A 358 -4.56 -10.51 -14.18
C GLY A 358 -3.80 -11.80 -13.87
N ARG A 359 -2.47 -11.70 -13.87
CA ARG A 359 -1.52 -12.76 -13.53
C ARG A 359 -1.49 -13.10 -12.05
N PHE A 360 -1.69 -12.11 -11.19
CA PHE A 360 -1.62 -12.25 -9.73
C PHE A 360 -2.89 -11.71 -9.09
N ARG A 361 -3.22 -12.24 -7.91
CA ARG A 361 -4.27 -11.71 -7.04
C ARG A 361 -3.67 -10.81 -5.98
N ASN A 362 -4.34 -9.70 -5.69
CA ASN A 362 -4.07 -8.81 -4.56
C ASN A 362 -4.92 -9.24 -3.35
N SER A 363 -6.25 -9.10 -3.44
CA SER A 363 -7.17 -9.57 -2.40
C SER A 363 -7.59 -11.02 -2.64
N ARG A 364 -7.56 -11.81 -1.57
CA ARG A 364 -8.08 -13.19 -1.53
C ARG A 364 -9.48 -13.23 -0.92
N GLU A 365 -9.90 -12.16 -0.27
CA GLU A 365 -11.22 -12.01 0.36
C GLU A 365 -12.22 -11.22 -0.50
N GLY A 366 -11.80 -10.74 -1.68
CA GLY A 366 -12.68 -10.08 -2.65
C GLY A 366 -12.92 -8.59 -2.40
N SER A 367 -12.00 -7.91 -1.71
CA SER A 367 -12.10 -6.49 -1.35
C SER A 367 -11.12 -5.60 -2.11
N ILE A 368 -11.51 -4.33 -2.31
CA ILE A 368 -10.63 -3.26 -2.79
C ILE A 368 -10.38 -2.32 -1.62
N TYR A 369 -9.12 -2.00 -1.37
CA TYR A 369 -8.71 -1.19 -0.22
C TYR A 369 -8.35 0.23 -0.66
N ILE A 370 -9.19 1.21 -0.30
CA ILE A 370 -9.01 2.61 -0.64
C ILE A 370 -8.76 3.44 0.63
N VAL A 371 -7.61 4.08 0.73
CA VAL A 371 -7.35 5.11 1.75
C VAL A 371 -7.96 6.42 1.28
N LYS A 372 -8.87 7.00 2.09
CA LYS A 372 -9.49 8.30 1.81
C LYS A 372 -8.99 9.37 2.80
N PRO A 373 -8.09 10.27 2.36
CA PRO A 373 -7.41 11.22 3.23
C PRO A 373 -8.20 12.54 3.41
N LYS A 374 -7.74 13.37 4.36
CA LYS A 374 -8.14 14.78 4.54
C LYS A 374 -9.66 15.01 4.65
N MET A 375 -10.36 14.11 5.34
CA MET A 375 -11.78 14.29 5.70
C MET A 375 -11.93 15.12 6.97
N HIS A 376 -12.92 16.00 7.00
CA HIS A 376 -13.27 16.88 8.12
C HIS A 376 -14.62 16.47 8.71
N GLY A 377 -14.58 15.63 9.75
CA GLY A 377 -15.76 15.24 10.52
C GLY A 377 -16.60 14.11 9.89
N PRO A 378 -17.68 13.69 10.58
CA PRO A 378 -18.46 12.52 10.20
C PRO A 378 -19.30 12.70 8.93
N GLU A 379 -19.72 13.91 8.59
CA GLU A 379 -20.49 14.17 7.37
C GLU A 379 -19.66 13.85 6.11
N GLU A 380 -18.36 14.21 6.12
CA GLU A 380 -17.47 13.89 5.00
C GLU A 380 -17.08 12.41 4.93
N ALA A 381 -17.04 11.73 6.08
CA ALA A 381 -16.88 10.28 6.13
C ALA A 381 -18.13 9.57 5.58
N ALA A 382 -19.33 10.07 5.89
CA ALA A 382 -20.58 9.58 5.33
C ALA A 382 -20.66 9.82 3.80
N PHE A 383 -20.21 10.98 3.33
CA PHE A 383 -20.09 11.26 1.89
C PHE A 383 -19.13 10.29 1.20
N ALA A 384 -17.96 10.04 1.78
CA ALA A 384 -17.03 9.02 1.26
C ALA A 384 -17.66 7.62 1.22
N ASN A 385 -18.41 7.23 2.26
CA ASN A 385 -19.15 5.97 2.28
C ASN A 385 -20.26 5.90 1.23
N ARG A 386 -20.90 7.02 0.88
CA ARG A 386 -21.93 7.06 -0.19
C ARG A 386 -21.31 7.06 -1.59
N LEU A 387 -20.11 7.62 -1.73
CA LEU A 387 -19.35 7.63 -2.99
C LEU A 387 -18.86 6.22 -3.37
N PHE A 388 -18.46 5.42 -2.39
CA PHE A 388 -18.10 4.00 -2.58
C PHE A 388 -19.36 3.14 -2.69
#